data_AF-A0AA38MPM5-F1
#
_entry.id   AF-A0AA38MPM5-F1
#
_cell.length_a   1.000
_cell.length_b   1.000
_cell.length_c   1.000
_cell.angle_alpha   90.00
_cell.angle_beta   90.00
_cell.angle_gamma   90.00
#
_symmetry.space_group_name_H-M   'P 1'
#
loop_
_entity.id
_entity.type
_entity.pdbx_description
1 polymer ?
#
loop_
_entity_poly.entity_id
_entity_poly.type
_entity_poly.pdbx_seq_one_letter_code
_entity_poly.pdbx_strand_id
1 'polypeptide(L)'
;MQRYDWSSAIKLNLLSLRFIGLWPAGDGTYKLNLYSLYAFISIIFILGGHVLFQTVTLFFVYDKLETVASNIFITMTDILIYVKMYHIVRNVKTLNKLLDSLNEDVFQPKDERQIKIAEQSINIWSYVYKWFTFFVYVIATIWSTLPFLTGNFKKKVLPHDVWFPYDYKVSPMYELTYLFEMFGIYFVSILNVNFDTLICALLTYITAQCDLVCDNVKNVVGGHVSKQPHQVHQKIVNCIKHHKKLLSLAETVNHLFEVVIFGQFITSTVVIATTLFMLTLTDPLSLDNEGFLIALYAGAVATEIFTYCWFGNEVEIKVRIE
;
A
#
# COMPACT_ATOMS: atom_id res chain seq x y z
N MET A 1 -6.72 -26.69 20.15
CA MET A 1 -5.86 -25.51 19.94
C MET A 1 -6.73 -24.36 19.46
N GLN A 2 -6.44 -23.14 19.89
CA GLN A 2 -7.11 -21.93 19.41
C GLN A 2 -6.74 -21.71 17.94
N ARG A 3 -7.72 -21.34 17.08
CA ARG A 3 -7.45 -21.03 15.67
C ARG A 3 -6.54 -19.81 15.56
N TYR A 4 -5.61 -19.82 14.63
CA TYR A 4 -4.73 -18.70 14.33
C TYR A 4 -5.50 -17.67 13.50
N ASP A 5 -5.56 -16.43 13.99
CA ASP A 5 -6.24 -15.32 13.31
C ASP A 5 -5.25 -14.59 12.39
N TRP A 6 -5.23 -14.99 11.13
CA TRP A 6 -4.39 -14.37 10.09
C TRP A 6 -4.75 -12.89 9.86
N SER A 7 -6.02 -12.52 10.04
CA SER A 7 -6.52 -11.16 9.77
C SER A 7 -6.13 -10.16 10.85
N SER A 8 -5.83 -10.63 12.07
CA SER A 8 -5.36 -9.80 13.17
C SER A 8 -4.11 -8.98 12.82
N ALA A 9 -3.21 -9.56 12.02
CA ALA A 9 -1.95 -8.96 11.59
C ALA A 9 -2.18 -7.65 10.82
N ILE A 10 -3.08 -7.65 9.85
CA ILE A 10 -3.33 -6.53 8.94
C ILE A 10 -4.44 -5.61 9.44
N LYS A 11 -4.94 -5.80 10.66
CA LYS A 11 -6.10 -5.06 11.19
C LYS A 11 -5.91 -3.54 11.14
N LEU A 12 -4.71 -3.05 11.43
CA LEU A 12 -4.40 -1.61 11.37
C LEU A 12 -4.41 -1.09 9.93
N ASN A 13 -3.94 -1.89 8.97
CA ASN A 13 -3.99 -1.57 7.55
C ASN A 13 -5.46 -1.48 7.06
N LEU A 14 -6.28 -2.50 7.36
CA LEU A 14 -7.69 -2.50 7.01
C LEU A 14 -8.48 -1.38 7.69
N LEU A 15 -8.15 -1.04 8.94
CA LEU A 15 -8.75 0.08 9.65
C LEU A 15 -8.43 1.42 8.97
N SER A 16 -7.19 1.58 8.48
CA SER A 16 -6.76 2.78 7.76
C SER A 16 -7.48 2.91 6.42
N LEU A 17 -7.61 1.82 5.65
CA LEU A 17 -8.41 1.79 4.42
C LEU A 17 -9.89 2.08 4.68
N ARG A 18 -10.43 1.55 5.78
CA ARG A 18 -11.81 1.84 6.21
C ARG A 18 -11.99 3.30 6.60
N PHE A 19 -11.00 3.89 7.28
CA PHE A 19 -11.00 5.29 7.70
C PHE A 19 -11.11 6.22 6.49
N ILE A 20 -10.37 5.99 5.41
CA ILE A 20 -10.47 6.81 4.18
C ILE A 20 -11.67 6.46 3.27
N GLY A 21 -12.52 5.52 3.69
CA GLY A 21 -13.76 5.17 2.97
C GLY A 21 -13.63 4.05 1.94
N LEU A 22 -12.45 3.43 1.79
CA LEU A 22 -12.19 2.43 0.74
C LEU A 22 -12.54 1.00 1.16
N TRP A 23 -12.85 0.76 2.43
CA TRP A 23 -13.13 -0.58 2.94
C TRP A 23 -14.45 -0.66 3.74
N PRO A 24 -15.59 -0.89 3.08
CA PRO A 24 -16.87 -1.06 3.77
C PRO A 24 -16.91 -2.34 4.61
N ALA A 25 -17.66 -2.27 5.72
CA ALA A 25 -17.81 -3.40 6.63
C ALA A 25 -18.67 -4.53 6.04
N GLY A 26 -18.46 -5.76 6.52
CA GLY A 26 -19.21 -6.94 6.10
C GLY A 26 -18.66 -7.54 4.80
N ASP A 27 -19.53 -7.76 3.82
CA ASP A 27 -19.21 -8.44 2.55
C ASP A 27 -18.46 -7.57 1.53
N GLY A 28 -18.06 -6.35 1.91
CA GLY A 28 -17.45 -5.38 1.00
C GLY A 28 -18.45 -4.63 0.11
N THR A 29 -19.76 -4.70 0.40
CA THR A 29 -20.77 -3.93 -0.35
C THR A 29 -21.01 -2.55 0.27
N TYR A 30 -20.91 -1.49 -0.53
CA TYR A 30 -21.40 -0.17 -0.17
C TYR A 30 -22.94 -0.18 -0.14
N LYS A 31 -23.53 0.02 1.04
CA LYS A 31 -24.98 -0.02 1.30
C LYS A 31 -25.51 1.39 1.52
N LEU A 32 -26.83 1.60 1.47
CA LEU A 32 -27.44 2.90 1.81
C LEU A 32 -27.38 3.15 3.34
N ASN A 33 -26.20 3.53 3.84
CA ASN A 33 -25.94 3.86 5.24
C ASN A 33 -24.98 5.06 5.36
N LEU A 34 -24.86 5.61 6.56
CA LEU A 34 -24.01 6.78 6.84
C LEU A 34 -22.54 6.55 6.44
N TYR A 35 -22.02 5.33 6.62
CA TYR A 35 -20.66 5.00 6.20
C TYR A 35 -20.47 5.12 4.69
N SER A 36 -21.40 4.63 3.87
CA SER A 36 -21.24 4.69 2.42
C SER A 36 -21.45 6.09 1.87
N LEU A 37 -22.28 6.91 2.52
CA LEU A 37 -22.36 8.35 2.24
C LEU A 37 -21.03 9.04 2.56
N TYR A 38 -20.45 8.78 3.74
CA TYR A 38 -19.13 9.27 4.11
C TYR A 38 -18.05 8.80 3.12
N ALA A 39 -18.04 7.52 2.77
CA ALA A 39 -17.08 6.96 1.81
C ALA A 39 -17.22 7.61 0.44
N PHE A 40 -18.44 7.81 -0.06
CA PHE A 40 -18.69 8.56 -1.29
C PHE A 40 -18.11 9.97 -1.22
N ILE A 41 -18.36 10.68 -0.10
CA ILE A 41 -17.83 12.04 0.09
C ILE A 41 -16.30 12.04 0.10
N SER A 42 -15.70 11.14 0.87
CA SER A 42 -14.25 10.98 1.00
C SER A 42 -13.57 10.66 -0.34
N ILE A 43 -14.08 9.64 -1.05
CA ILE A 43 -13.50 9.16 -2.32
C ILE A 43 -13.65 10.22 -3.41
N ILE A 44 -14.83 10.84 -3.55
CA ILE A 44 -15.08 11.75 -4.66
C ILE A 44 -14.50 13.15 -4.39
N PHE A 45 -14.78 13.73 -3.22
CA PHE A 45 -14.43 15.13 -2.97
C PHE A 45 -13.02 15.30 -2.41
N ILE A 46 -12.59 14.44 -1.46
CA ILE A 46 -11.26 14.58 -0.85
C ILE A 46 -10.21 13.96 -1.77
N LEU A 47 -10.27 12.64 -1.98
CA LEU A 47 -9.28 11.93 -2.80
C LEU A 47 -9.38 12.33 -4.28
N GLY A 48 -10.58 12.21 -4.86
CA GLY A 48 -10.83 12.52 -6.27
C GLY A 48 -10.61 14.00 -6.59
N GLY A 49 -11.07 14.91 -5.72
CA GLY A 49 -10.88 16.35 -5.89
C GLY A 49 -9.41 16.76 -5.84
N HIS A 50 -8.65 16.26 -4.86
CA HIS A 50 -7.22 16.58 -4.72
C HIS A 50 -6.42 16.12 -5.95
N VAL A 51 -6.58 14.86 -6.35
CA VAL A 51 -5.93 14.30 -7.55
C VAL A 51 -6.34 15.06 -8.81
N LEU A 52 -7.62 15.45 -8.93
CA LEU A 52 -8.12 16.19 -10.09
C LEU A 52 -7.46 17.58 -10.20
N PHE A 53 -7.43 18.35 -9.11
CA PHE A 53 -6.84 19.69 -9.14
C PHE A 53 -5.33 19.64 -9.42
N GLN A 54 -4.62 18.68 -8.83
CA GLN A 54 -3.20 18.47 -9.15
C GLN A 54 -3.00 18.12 -10.64
N THR A 55 -3.79 17.19 -11.17
CA THR A 55 -3.69 16.78 -12.58
C THR A 55 -4.00 17.93 -13.53
N VAL A 56 -5.02 18.74 -13.23
CA VAL A 56 -5.38 19.91 -14.04
C VAL A 56 -4.28 20.95 -14.05
N THR A 57 -3.54 21.11 -12.94
CA THR A 57 -2.43 22.06 -12.85
C THR A 57 -1.36 21.82 -13.91
N LEU A 58 -1.07 20.56 -14.26
CA LEU A 58 -0.11 20.22 -15.31
C LEU A 58 -0.46 20.83 -16.67
N PHE A 59 -1.76 20.98 -16.98
CA PHE A 59 -2.20 21.58 -18.25
C PHE A 59 -2.10 23.11 -18.28
N PHE A 60 -2.05 23.75 -17.11
CA PHE A 60 -1.97 25.20 -16.99
C PHE A 60 -0.54 25.72 -16.73
N VAL A 61 0.38 24.85 -16.33
CA VAL A 61 1.75 25.23 -15.96
C VAL A 61 2.75 24.56 -16.92
N TYR A 62 3.04 25.23 -18.04
CA TYR A 62 3.95 24.72 -19.09
C TYR A 62 5.11 25.68 -19.45
N ASP A 63 5.15 26.88 -18.87
CA ASP A 63 6.06 27.94 -19.31
C ASP A 63 7.54 27.72 -18.94
N LYS A 64 7.83 26.89 -17.92
CA LYS A 64 9.19 26.61 -17.45
C LYS A 64 9.41 25.10 -17.26
N LEU A 65 10.51 24.59 -17.84
CA LEU A 65 10.89 23.18 -17.76
C LEU A 65 11.01 22.68 -16.30
N GLU A 66 11.58 23.48 -15.41
CA GLU A 66 11.73 23.16 -13.98
C GLU A 66 10.38 22.96 -13.29
N THR A 67 9.42 23.86 -13.55
CA THR A 67 8.07 23.79 -12.97
C THR A 67 7.26 22.64 -13.58
N VAL A 68 7.47 22.36 -14.86
CA VAL A 68 6.89 21.18 -15.53
C VAL A 68 7.47 19.90 -14.90
N ALA A 69 8.78 19.82 -14.73
CA ALA A 69 9.46 18.65 -14.15
C ALA A 69 9.05 18.40 -12.69
N SER A 70 8.88 19.45 -11.87
CA SER A 70 8.39 19.33 -10.50
C SER A 70 6.94 18.85 -10.42
N ASN A 71 6.10 19.24 -11.40
CA ASN A 71 4.70 18.85 -11.42
C ASN A 71 4.47 17.46 -12.03
N ILE A 72 5.33 17.00 -12.94
CA ILE A 72 5.21 15.69 -13.59
C ILE A 72 5.27 14.55 -12.56
N PHE A 73 6.22 14.56 -11.63
CA PHE A 73 6.38 13.43 -10.70
C PHE A 73 5.22 13.32 -9.71
N ILE A 74 4.70 14.47 -9.23
CA ILE A 74 3.53 14.52 -8.35
C ILE A 74 2.31 14.01 -9.11
N THR A 75 2.06 14.55 -10.31
CA THR A 75 0.90 14.19 -11.13
C THR A 75 0.90 12.72 -11.53
N MET A 76 2.05 12.15 -11.91
CA MET A 76 2.15 10.72 -12.24
C MET A 76 1.79 9.84 -11.05
N THR A 77 2.25 10.22 -9.87
CA THR A 77 1.91 9.51 -8.62
C THR A 77 0.42 9.60 -8.33
N ASP A 78 -0.19 10.78 -8.47
CA ASP A 78 -1.62 10.98 -8.24
C ASP A 78 -2.51 10.23 -9.24
N ILE A 79 -2.12 10.15 -10.51
CA ILE A 79 -2.80 9.32 -11.50
C ILE A 79 -2.79 7.85 -11.05
N LEU A 80 -1.64 7.35 -10.58
CA LEU A 80 -1.55 5.98 -10.08
C LEU A 80 -2.39 5.76 -8.81
N ILE A 81 -2.46 6.75 -7.92
CA ILE A 81 -3.33 6.70 -6.74
C ILE A 81 -4.80 6.57 -7.14
N TYR A 82 -5.24 7.25 -8.21
CA TYR A 82 -6.59 7.09 -8.74
C TYR A 82 -6.85 5.65 -9.24
N VAL A 83 -5.84 5.04 -9.90
CA VAL A 83 -5.89 3.64 -10.33
C VAL A 83 -5.95 2.70 -9.12
N LYS A 84 -5.12 2.91 -8.09
CA LYS A 84 -5.13 2.14 -6.83
C LYS A 84 -6.48 2.24 -6.12
N MET A 85 -7.03 3.45 -6.04
CA MET A 85 -8.36 3.73 -5.45
C MET A 85 -9.46 2.95 -6.17
N TYR A 86 -9.55 3.10 -7.51
CA TYR A 86 -10.51 2.37 -8.32
C TYR A 86 -10.36 0.86 -8.16
N HIS A 87 -9.12 0.38 -8.11
CA HIS A 87 -8.81 -1.03 -7.94
C HIS A 87 -9.34 -1.60 -6.62
N ILE A 88 -9.12 -0.91 -5.48
CA ILE A 88 -9.70 -1.35 -4.19
C ILE A 88 -11.22 -1.37 -4.26
N VAL A 89 -11.85 -0.26 -4.68
CA VAL A 89 -13.31 -0.14 -4.68
C VAL A 89 -13.96 -1.23 -5.53
N ARG A 90 -13.35 -1.56 -6.69
CA ARG A 90 -13.84 -2.61 -7.58
C ARG A 90 -13.67 -4.01 -6.99
N ASN A 91 -12.54 -4.28 -6.34
CA ASN A 91 -12.15 -5.63 -5.94
C ASN A 91 -12.32 -5.94 -4.44
N VAL A 92 -12.82 -5.02 -3.63
CA VAL A 92 -12.94 -5.20 -2.16
C VAL A 92 -13.70 -6.46 -1.75
N LYS A 93 -14.71 -6.88 -2.53
CA LYS A 93 -15.42 -8.15 -2.29
C LYS A 93 -14.53 -9.36 -2.47
N THR A 94 -13.72 -9.36 -3.53
CA THR A 94 -12.75 -10.43 -3.81
C THR A 94 -11.66 -10.43 -2.75
N LEU A 95 -11.18 -9.25 -2.36
CA LEU A 95 -10.19 -9.11 -1.29
C LEU A 95 -10.70 -9.63 0.06
N ASN A 96 -11.94 -9.30 0.45
CA ASN A 96 -12.55 -9.87 1.65
C ASN A 96 -12.63 -11.40 1.57
N LYS A 97 -13.06 -11.97 0.43
CA LYS A 97 -13.09 -13.42 0.24
C LYS A 97 -11.71 -14.06 0.35
N LEU A 98 -10.66 -13.40 -0.16
CA LEU A 98 -9.28 -13.87 -0.03
C LEU A 98 -8.84 -13.91 1.44
N LEU A 99 -9.10 -12.83 2.18
CA LEU A 99 -8.79 -12.76 3.60
C LEU A 99 -9.58 -13.80 4.43
N ASP A 100 -10.86 -14.00 4.11
CA ASP A 100 -11.69 -15.03 4.73
C ASP A 100 -11.16 -16.43 4.42
N SER A 101 -10.69 -16.67 3.20
CA SER A 101 -10.15 -17.97 2.79
C SER A 101 -8.93 -18.38 3.61
N LEU A 102 -8.11 -17.43 4.09
CA LEU A 102 -6.95 -17.71 4.97
C LEU A 102 -7.36 -18.33 6.31
N ASN A 103 -8.61 -18.12 6.74
CA ASN A 103 -9.12 -18.67 7.99
C ASN A 103 -9.65 -20.09 7.85
N GLU A 104 -9.67 -20.67 6.65
CA GLU A 104 -10.08 -22.05 6.46
C GLU A 104 -9.14 -23.07 7.12
N ASP A 105 -9.68 -24.25 7.46
CA ASP A 105 -8.95 -25.30 8.19
C ASP A 105 -7.65 -25.74 7.51
N VAL A 106 -7.60 -25.67 6.17
CA VAL A 106 -6.42 -26.07 5.39
C VAL A 106 -5.22 -25.16 5.59
N PHE A 107 -5.45 -23.88 5.92
CA PHE A 107 -4.41 -22.87 6.15
C PHE A 107 -4.08 -22.67 7.63
N GLN A 108 -4.70 -23.44 8.53
CA GLN A 108 -4.45 -23.34 9.96
C GLN A 108 -3.16 -24.09 10.35
N PRO A 109 -2.27 -23.46 11.12
CA PRO A 109 -1.11 -24.15 11.68
C PRO A 109 -1.56 -25.25 12.66
N LYS A 110 -0.85 -26.38 12.67
CA LYS A 110 -1.26 -27.59 13.40
C LYS A 110 -0.64 -27.74 14.78
N ASP A 111 0.46 -27.04 15.05
CA ASP A 111 1.20 -27.10 16.29
C ASP A 111 1.89 -25.76 16.59
N GLU A 112 2.47 -25.65 17.79
CA GLU A 112 3.15 -24.43 18.24
C GLU A 112 4.36 -24.05 17.39
N ARG A 113 5.02 -25.03 16.73
CA ARG A 113 6.15 -24.75 15.85
C ARG A 113 5.65 -24.06 14.58
N GLN A 114 4.57 -24.55 13.98
CA GLN A 114 3.93 -23.93 12.82
C GLN A 114 3.37 -22.54 13.13
N ILE A 115 2.84 -22.34 14.33
CA ILE A 115 2.42 -20.99 14.78
C ILE A 115 3.63 -20.04 14.80
N LYS A 116 4.76 -20.46 15.37
CA LYS A 116 5.98 -19.63 15.40
C LYS A 116 6.51 -19.29 14.00
N ILE A 117 6.44 -20.23 13.05
CA ILE A 117 6.82 -20.00 11.64
C ILE A 117 5.94 -18.91 11.01
N ALA A 118 4.61 -19.01 11.20
CA ALA A 118 3.67 -18.03 10.70
C ALA A 118 3.89 -16.64 11.34
N GLU A 119 4.06 -16.59 12.66
CA GLU A 119 4.29 -15.36 13.42
C GLU A 119 5.58 -14.66 13.00
N GLN A 120 6.66 -15.38 12.71
CA GLN A 120 7.92 -14.77 12.25
C GLN A 120 7.71 -13.95 10.97
N SER A 121 7.07 -14.53 9.95
CA SER A 121 6.82 -13.85 8.67
C SER A 121 5.89 -12.65 8.86
N ILE A 122 4.82 -12.82 9.64
CA ILE A 122 3.83 -11.77 9.92
C ILE A 122 4.41 -10.61 10.75
N ASN A 123 5.29 -10.92 11.70
CA ASN A 123 5.94 -9.90 12.53
C ASN A 123 6.86 -9.03 11.68
N ILE A 124 7.63 -9.62 10.76
CA ILE A 124 8.47 -8.88 9.82
C ILE A 124 7.61 -7.91 9.00
N TRP A 125 6.53 -8.40 8.38
CA TRP A 125 5.59 -7.53 7.66
C TRP A 125 5.02 -6.41 8.55
N SER A 126 4.63 -6.74 9.78
CA SER A 126 4.07 -5.77 10.73
C SER A 126 5.07 -4.67 11.11
N TYR A 127 6.35 -5.01 11.25
CA TYR A 127 7.42 -4.03 11.49
C TYR A 127 7.62 -3.14 10.28
N VAL A 128 7.70 -3.72 9.07
CA VAL A 128 7.83 -2.95 7.82
C VAL A 128 6.65 -1.99 7.66
N TYR A 129 5.42 -2.46 7.85
CA TYR A 129 4.21 -1.64 7.76
C TYR A 129 4.24 -0.45 8.72
N LYS A 130 4.57 -0.67 10.00
CA LYS A 130 4.61 0.40 11.03
C LYS A 130 5.66 1.45 10.72
N TRP A 131 6.88 1.02 10.38
CA TRP A 131 7.97 1.95 10.06
C TRP A 131 7.72 2.70 8.77
N PHE A 132 7.27 2.01 7.72
CA PHE A 132 6.98 2.66 6.44
C PHE A 132 5.86 3.69 6.58
N THR A 133 4.77 3.33 7.27
CA THR A 133 3.67 4.26 7.60
C THR A 133 4.15 5.45 8.42
N PHE A 134 5.01 5.22 9.43
CA PHE A 134 5.58 6.30 10.24
C PHE A 134 6.38 7.29 9.40
N PHE A 135 7.30 6.81 8.55
CA PHE A 135 8.12 7.68 7.70
C PHE A 135 7.27 8.46 6.69
N VAL A 136 6.28 7.81 6.05
CA VAL A 136 5.35 8.47 5.13
C VAL A 136 4.60 9.61 5.84
N TYR A 137 4.10 9.39 7.05
CA TYR A 137 3.40 10.44 7.81
C TYR A 137 4.33 11.56 8.29
N VAL A 138 5.57 11.25 8.65
CA VAL A 138 6.58 12.28 8.96
C VAL A 138 6.82 13.17 7.74
N ILE A 139 7.05 12.57 6.56
CA ILE A 139 7.26 13.32 5.30
C ILE A 139 6.03 14.16 4.97
N ALA A 140 4.82 13.59 5.02
CA ALA A 140 3.58 14.31 4.77
C ALA A 140 3.38 15.49 5.73
N THR A 141 3.76 15.32 7.01
CA THR A 141 3.68 16.37 8.03
C THR A 141 4.69 17.47 7.78
N ILE A 142 5.94 17.13 7.42
CA ILE A 142 6.96 18.11 7.05
C ILE A 142 6.46 18.92 5.86
N TRP A 143 5.98 18.27 4.80
CA TRP A 143 5.46 18.93 3.60
C TRP A 143 4.29 19.87 3.91
N SER A 144 3.34 19.40 4.72
CA SER A 144 2.16 20.18 5.11
C SER A 144 2.48 21.34 6.05
N THR A 145 3.54 21.25 6.85
CA THR A 145 3.88 22.29 7.84
C THR A 145 4.97 23.26 7.37
N LEU A 146 5.72 22.90 6.35
CA LEU A 146 6.82 23.70 5.83
C LEU A 146 6.43 25.14 5.45
N PRO A 147 5.25 25.40 4.84
CA PRO A 147 4.84 26.77 4.53
C PRO A 147 4.72 27.67 5.78
N PHE A 148 4.41 27.11 6.95
CA PHE A 148 4.37 27.89 8.20
C PHE A 148 5.77 28.26 8.69
N LEU A 149 6.72 27.34 8.59
CA LEU A 149 8.09 27.51 9.07
C LEU A 149 8.89 28.50 8.19
N THR A 150 8.63 28.49 6.89
CA THR A 150 9.31 29.36 5.90
C THR A 150 8.65 30.74 5.76
N GLY A 151 7.52 30.98 6.44
CA GLY A 151 6.72 32.20 6.28
C GLY A 151 5.93 32.27 4.96
N ASN A 152 6.01 31.23 4.13
CA ASN A 152 5.28 31.09 2.87
C ASN A 152 3.76 31.06 3.06
N PHE A 153 3.28 30.61 4.22
CA PHE A 153 1.87 30.71 4.59
C PHE A 153 1.38 32.16 4.62
N LYS A 154 2.19 33.10 5.15
CA LYS A 154 1.86 34.54 5.13
C LYS A 154 1.87 35.13 3.72
N LYS A 155 2.65 34.52 2.82
CA LYS A 155 2.70 34.86 1.39
C LYS A 155 1.59 34.19 0.57
N LYS A 156 0.70 33.45 1.23
CA LYS A 156 -0.42 32.71 0.60
C LYS A 156 0.03 31.66 -0.41
N VAL A 157 1.12 30.96 -0.10
CA VAL A 157 1.65 29.83 -0.87
C VAL A 157 1.13 28.52 -0.27
N LEU A 158 0.51 27.70 -1.12
CA LEU A 158 0.00 26.38 -0.74
C LEU A 158 1.15 25.35 -0.60
N PRO A 159 0.93 24.20 0.08
CA PRO A 159 1.94 23.15 0.21
C PRO A 159 2.36 22.53 -1.13
N HIS A 160 1.43 22.44 -2.07
CA HIS A 160 1.67 22.15 -3.47
C HIS A 160 1.24 23.35 -4.31
N ASP A 161 1.97 23.63 -5.39
CA ASP A 161 1.54 24.63 -6.37
C ASP A 161 0.42 24.03 -7.22
N VAL A 162 -0.83 24.35 -6.88
CA VAL A 162 -2.03 23.76 -7.45
C VAL A 162 -2.96 24.85 -7.98
N TRP A 163 -3.49 24.62 -9.16
CA TRP A 163 -4.50 25.46 -9.77
C TRP A 163 -5.90 25.13 -9.23
N PHE A 164 -6.63 26.18 -8.85
CA PHE A 164 -8.04 26.11 -8.48
C PHE A 164 -8.87 27.02 -9.40
N PRO A 165 -10.14 26.66 -9.69
CA PRO A 165 -11.01 27.45 -10.57
C PRO A 165 -11.54 28.74 -9.91
N TYR A 166 -11.00 29.15 -8.77
CA TYR A 166 -11.37 30.34 -8.02
C TYR A 166 -10.12 30.98 -7.42
N ASP A 167 -10.21 32.27 -7.07
CA ASP A 167 -9.11 32.98 -6.39
C ASP A 167 -9.05 32.56 -4.92
N TYR A 168 -8.27 31.51 -4.66
CA TYR A 168 -8.03 31.01 -3.31
C TYR A 168 -7.17 31.97 -2.48
N LYS A 169 -6.55 33.03 -3.04
CA LYS A 169 -5.70 33.94 -2.24
C LYS A 169 -6.52 34.92 -1.40
N VAL A 170 -7.84 34.97 -1.54
CA VAL A 170 -8.69 35.83 -0.70
C VAL A 170 -9.12 35.08 0.55
N SER A 171 -8.98 35.69 1.74
CA SER A 171 -9.45 35.08 3.00
C SER A 171 -10.98 35.14 3.06
N PRO A 172 -11.71 34.08 3.49
CA PRO A 172 -11.22 32.84 4.13
C PRO A 172 -10.93 31.67 3.17
N MET A 173 -10.98 31.88 1.85
CA MET A 173 -10.82 30.81 0.86
C MET A 173 -9.41 30.22 0.87
N TYR A 174 -8.40 31.02 1.20
CA TYR A 174 -7.02 30.55 1.34
C TYR A 174 -6.91 29.48 2.42
N GLU A 175 -7.44 29.78 3.60
CA GLU A 175 -7.39 28.91 4.76
C GLU A 175 -8.20 27.62 4.53
N LEU A 176 -9.36 27.72 3.87
CA LEU A 176 -10.17 26.56 3.49
C LEU A 176 -9.46 25.67 2.46
N THR A 177 -8.85 26.27 1.44
CA THR A 177 -8.11 25.53 0.40
C THR A 177 -6.86 24.88 0.98
N TYR A 178 -6.16 25.56 1.89
CA TYR A 178 -5.01 25.02 2.59
C TYR A 178 -5.39 23.80 3.46
N LEU A 179 -6.51 23.87 4.19
CA LEU A 179 -7.04 22.73 4.95
C LEU A 179 -7.40 21.56 4.03
N PHE A 180 -8.08 21.85 2.91
CA PHE A 180 -8.42 20.85 1.91
C PHE A 180 -7.18 20.12 1.37
N GLU A 181 -6.14 20.87 0.99
CA GLU A 181 -4.87 20.31 0.50
C GLU A 181 -4.18 19.44 1.55
N MET A 182 -4.14 19.89 2.82
CA MET A 182 -3.59 19.06 3.90
C MET A 182 -4.36 17.74 4.05
N PHE A 183 -5.69 17.78 4.07
CA PHE A 183 -6.49 16.55 4.12
C PHE A 183 -6.25 15.65 2.89
N GLY A 184 -6.16 16.24 1.70
CA GLY A 184 -5.82 15.55 0.46
C GLY A 184 -4.50 14.78 0.59
N ILE A 185 -3.43 15.46 0.99
CA ILE A 185 -2.09 14.88 1.18
C ILE A 185 -2.13 13.69 2.13
N TYR A 186 -2.77 13.83 3.29
CA TYR A 186 -2.86 12.73 4.25
C TYR A 186 -3.70 11.57 3.74
N PHE A 187 -4.85 11.82 3.12
CA PHE A 187 -5.72 10.77 2.59
C PHE A 187 -5.04 9.99 1.46
N VAL A 188 -4.37 10.70 0.56
CA VAL A 188 -3.55 10.10 -0.49
C VAL A 188 -2.41 9.27 0.10
N SER A 189 -1.69 9.81 1.09
CA SER A 189 -0.59 9.10 1.75
C SER A 189 -1.07 7.82 2.45
N ILE A 190 -2.22 7.88 3.12
CA ILE A 190 -2.86 6.72 3.75
C ILE A 190 -3.23 5.70 2.67
N LEU A 191 -3.86 6.11 1.57
CA LEU A 191 -4.20 5.21 0.48
C LEU A 191 -2.97 4.53 -0.08
N ASN A 192 -1.94 5.30 -0.43
CA ASN A 192 -0.73 4.77 -1.06
C ASN A 192 -0.07 3.70 -0.17
N VAL A 193 0.29 4.06 1.06
CA VAL A 193 1.00 3.14 1.96
C VAL A 193 0.19 1.89 2.28
N ASN A 194 -1.13 2.02 2.49
CA ASN A 194 -1.96 0.89 2.86
C ASN A 194 -2.27 -0.02 1.66
N PHE A 195 -2.35 0.52 0.44
CA PHE A 195 -2.49 -0.29 -0.77
C PHE A 195 -1.25 -1.18 -0.98
N ASP A 196 -0.05 -0.59 -0.96
CA ASP A 196 1.18 -1.32 -1.25
C ASP A 196 1.49 -2.36 -0.17
N THR A 197 1.30 -1.98 1.09
CA THR A 197 1.53 -2.90 2.20
C THR A 197 0.47 -3.98 2.32
N LEU A 198 -0.75 -3.78 1.80
CA LEU A 198 -1.75 -4.84 1.69
C LEU A 198 -1.29 -5.91 0.69
N ILE A 199 -0.72 -5.53 -0.45
CA ILE A 199 -0.12 -6.49 -1.40
C ILE A 199 1.01 -7.26 -0.72
N CYS A 200 1.93 -6.55 -0.05
CA CYS A 200 3.02 -7.18 0.70
C CYS A 200 2.51 -8.14 1.77
N ALA A 201 1.36 -7.86 2.41
CA ALA A 201 0.75 -8.74 3.40
C ALA A 201 0.26 -10.05 2.78
N LEU A 202 -0.43 -9.95 1.64
CA LEU A 202 -0.92 -11.12 0.89
C LEU A 202 0.24 -12.00 0.41
N LEU A 203 1.33 -11.39 -0.08
CA LEU A 203 2.56 -12.11 -0.40
C LEU A 203 3.18 -12.77 0.85
N THR A 204 3.17 -12.09 1.99
CA THR A 204 3.64 -12.65 3.28
C THR A 204 2.79 -13.85 3.72
N TYR A 205 1.48 -13.82 3.49
CA TYR A 205 0.64 -14.98 3.76
C TYR A 205 0.98 -16.15 2.84
N ILE A 206 1.21 -15.90 1.55
CA ILE A 206 1.63 -16.94 0.60
C ILE A 206 2.96 -17.55 1.05
N THR A 207 3.96 -16.74 1.42
CA THR A 207 5.27 -17.22 1.88
C THR A 207 5.17 -18.03 3.17
N ALA A 208 4.40 -17.56 4.15
CA ALA A 208 4.17 -18.30 5.40
C ALA A 208 3.49 -19.65 5.13
N GLN A 209 2.51 -19.69 4.23
CA GLN A 209 1.82 -20.93 3.86
C GLN A 209 2.72 -21.90 3.09
N CYS A 210 3.66 -21.42 2.27
CA CYS A 210 4.70 -22.26 1.68
C CYS A 210 5.53 -22.95 2.76
N ASP A 211 5.98 -22.22 3.79
CA ASP A 211 6.75 -22.81 4.90
C ASP A 211 5.95 -23.86 5.66
N LEU A 212 4.65 -23.63 5.87
CA LEU A 212 3.77 -24.61 6.52
C LEU A 212 3.62 -25.88 5.69
N VAL A 213 3.48 -25.76 4.37
CA VAL A 213 3.47 -26.93 3.46
C VAL A 213 4.80 -27.67 3.53
N CYS A 214 5.92 -26.96 3.46
CA CYS A 214 7.26 -27.54 3.55
C CYS A 214 7.50 -28.28 4.88
N ASP A 215 7.11 -27.68 6.01
CA ASP A 215 7.19 -28.32 7.33
C ASP A 215 6.30 -29.57 7.40
N ASN A 216 5.06 -29.49 6.89
CA ASN A 216 4.16 -30.65 6.81
C ASN A 216 4.79 -31.80 5.99
N VAL A 217 5.40 -31.51 4.85
CA VAL A 217 6.08 -32.52 4.01
C VAL A 217 7.29 -33.11 4.74
N LYS A 218 8.15 -32.27 5.33
CA LYS A 218 9.32 -32.73 6.11
C LYS A 218 8.91 -33.61 7.29
N ASN A 219 7.83 -33.28 7.98
CA ASN A 219 7.32 -34.09 9.10
C ASN A 219 6.71 -35.43 8.64
N VAL A 220 6.23 -35.53 7.40
CA VAL A 220 5.77 -36.80 6.80
C VAL A 220 6.96 -37.69 6.43
N VAL A 221 8.04 -37.11 5.89
CA VAL A 221 9.22 -37.86 5.41
C VAL A 221 10.20 -38.20 6.55
N GLY A 222 10.44 -37.25 7.47
CA GLY A 222 11.45 -37.35 8.53
C GLY A 222 10.91 -37.78 9.90
N GLY A 223 9.59 -37.78 10.10
CA GLY A 223 9.00 -38.33 11.32
C GLY A 223 9.19 -39.86 11.33
N HIS A 224 9.67 -40.42 12.45
CA HIS A 224 9.67 -41.87 12.69
C HIS A 224 8.33 -42.44 12.24
N VAL A 225 8.37 -43.13 11.09
CA VAL A 225 7.21 -43.54 10.30
C VAL A 225 6.13 -44.04 11.24
N SER A 226 4.97 -43.37 11.26
CA SER A 226 3.76 -44.00 11.80
C SER A 226 3.67 -45.35 11.10
N LYS A 227 3.76 -46.46 11.82
CA LYS A 227 3.86 -47.82 11.26
C LYS A 227 2.69 -48.21 10.33
N GLN A 228 1.72 -47.32 10.13
CA GLN A 228 0.52 -47.51 9.34
C GLN A 228 0.59 -46.70 8.02
N PRO A 229 0.71 -47.37 6.86
CA PRO A 229 0.75 -46.74 5.54
C PRO A 229 -0.44 -45.80 5.25
N HIS A 230 -1.61 -46.10 5.81
CA HIS A 230 -2.83 -45.30 5.61
C HIS A 230 -2.71 -43.87 6.16
N GLN A 231 -2.07 -43.71 7.33
CA GLN A 231 -1.89 -42.38 7.96
C GLN A 231 -0.88 -41.53 7.16
N VAL A 232 0.16 -42.14 6.62
CA VAL A 232 1.13 -41.47 5.74
C VAL A 232 0.44 -41.00 4.47
N HIS A 233 -0.34 -41.86 3.82
CA HIS A 233 -1.11 -41.51 2.62
C HIS A 233 -2.05 -40.33 2.87
N GLN A 234 -2.80 -40.34 3.97
CA GLN A 234 -3.72 -39.26 4.32
C GLN A 234 -2.99 -37.93 4.56
N LYS A 235 -1.83 -37.95 5.23
CA LYS A 235 -1.02 -36.74 5.44
C LYS A 235 -0.50 -36.15 4.11
N ILE A 236 -0.05 -37.00 3.18
CA ILE A 236 0.39 -36.57 1.84
C ILE A 236 -0.78 -35.93 1.08
N VAL A 237 -1.95 -36.59 1.08
CA VAL A 237 -3.16 -36.05 0.43
C VAL A 237 -3.53 -34.67 1.00
N ASN A 238 -3.41 -34.48 2.31
CA ASN A 238 -3.66 -33.19 2.94
C ASN A 238 -2.63 -32.12 2.52
N CYS A 239 -1.34 -32.48 2.40
CA CYS A 239 -0.31 -31.56 1.89
C CYS A 239 -0.60 -31.14 0.44
N ILE A 240 -1.00 -32.08 -0.42
CA ILE A 240 -1.36 -31.81 -1.82
C ILE A 240 -2.58 -30.87 -1.88
N LYS A 241 -3.60 -31.11 -1.06
CA LYS A 241 -4.79 -30.24 -1.00
C LYS A 241 -4.43 -28.82 -0.54
N HIS A 242 -3.57 -28.70 0.48
CA HIS A 242 -3.07 -27.41 0.97
C HIS A 242 -2.30 -26.67 -0.11
N HIS A 243 -1.33 -27.33 -0.75
CA HIS A 243 -0.53 -26.74 -1.82
C HIS A 243 -1.39 -26.31 -3.02
N LYS A 244 -2.37 -27.12 -3.45
CA LYS A 244 -3.29 -26.74 -4.54
C LYS A 244 -4.10 -25.49 -4.19
N LYS A 245 -4.57 -25.37 -2.96
CA LYS A 245 -5.33 -24.19 -2.53
C LYS A 245 -4.44 -22.95 -2.41
N LEU A 246 -3.21 -23.13 -1.93
CA LEU A 246 -2.20 -22.07 -1.89
C LEU A 246 -1.86 -21.56 -3.30
N LEU A 247 -1.73 -22.45 -4.29
CA LEU A 247 -1.49 -22.06 -5.67
C LEU A 247 -2.64 -21.21 -6.22
N SER A 248 -3.89 -21.64 -6.01
CA SER A 248 -5.07 -20.87 -6.41
C SER A 248 -5.15 -19.49 -5.72
N LEU A 249 -4.76 -19.42 -4.44
CA LEU A 249 -4.65 -18.15 -3.71
C LEU A 249 -3.61 -17.23 -4.36
N ALA A 250 -2.42 -17.76 -4.66
CA ALA A 250 -1.33 -17.00 -5.28
C ALA A 250 -1.69 -16.50 -6.69
N GLU A 251 -2.31 -17.34 -7.52
CA GLU A 251 -2.82 -16.96 -8.83
C GLU A 251 -3.85 -15.82 -8.74
N THR A 252 -4.76 -15.90 -7.76
CA THR A 252 -5.79 -14.86 -7.56
C THR A 252 -5.15 -13.54 -7.12
N VAL A 253 -4.18 -13.58 -6.20
CA VAL A 253 -3.44 -12.38 -5.76
C VAL A 253 -2.67 -11.78 -6.94
N ASN A 254 -2.01 -12.59 -7.75
CA ASN A 254 -1.28 -12.12 -8.93
C ASN A 254 -2.22 -11.43 -9.92
N HIS A 255 -3.32 -12.08 -10.33
CA HIS A 255 -4.27 -11.49 -11.28
C HIS A 255 -4.97 -10.23 -10.77
N LEU A 256 -5.17 -10.10 -9.46
CA LEU A 256 -5.68 -8.86 -8.90
C LEU A 256 -4.67 -7.74 -9.08
N PHE A 257 -3.40 -7.94 -8.70
CA PHE A 257 -2.49 -6.82 -8.56
C PHE A 257 -1.51 -6.63 -9.73
N GLU A 258 -1.40 -7.55 -10.69
CA GLU A 258 -0.40 -7.51 -11.78
C GLU A 258 -0.37 -6.17 -12.54
N VAL A 259 -1.54 -5.64 -12.93
CA VAL A 259 -1.64 -4.37 -13.67
C VAL A 259 -1.25 -3.19 -12.79
N VAL A 260 -1.61 -3.20 -11.51
CA VAL A 260 -1.30 -2.11 -10.59
C VAL A 260 0.18 -2.12 -10.24
N ILE A 261 0.77 -3.29 -10.02
CA ILE A 261 2.21 -3.46 -9.80
C ILE A 261 2.97 -2.97 -11.03
N PHE A 262 2.55 -3.36 -12.24
CA PHE A 262 3.17 -2.86 -13.48
C PHE A 262 3.11 -1.33 -13.58
N GLY A 263 1.95 -0.73 -13.29
CA GLY A 263 1.78 0.73 -13.23
C GLY A 263 2.68 1.38 -12.17
N GLN A 264 2.85 0.73 -11.01
CA GLN A 264 3.75 1.18 -9.94
C GLN A 264 5.19 1.26 -10.43
N PHE A 265 5.73 0.20 -11.05
CA PHE A 265 7.11 0.20 -11.54
C PHE A 265 7.37 1.27 -12.61
N ILE A 266 6.42 1.49 -13.54
CA ILE A 266 6.52 2.57 -14.52
C ILE A 266 6.54 3.93 -13.83
N THR A 267 5.55 4.17 -12.96
CA THR A 267 5.39 5.46 -12.27
C THR A 267 6.62 5.77 -11.42
N SER A 268 7.08 4.81 -10.62
CA SER A 268 8.25 4.99 -9.78
C SER A 268 9.54 5.19 -10.59
N THR A 269 9.68 4.57 -11.76
CA THR A 269 10.84 4.82 -12.64
C THR A 269 10.84 6.26 -13.14
N VAL A 270 9.69 6.77 -13.61
CA VAL A 270 9.56 8.16 -14.06
C VAL A 270 9.80 9.13 -12.90
N VAL A 271 9.23 8.84 -11.74
CA VAL A 271 9.38 9.67 -10.53
C VAL A 271 10.84 9.70 -10.06
N ILE A 272 11.52 8.56 -9.96
CA ILE A 272 12.93 8.52 -9.56
C ILE A 272 13.79 9.28 -10.58
N ALA A 273 13.58 9.06 -11.88
CA ALA A 273 14.37 9.76 -12.91
C ALA A 273 14.17 11.29 -12.87
N THR A 274 12.94 11.75 -12.72
CA THR A 274 12.61 13.19 -12.67
C THR A 274 13.08 13.84 -11.37
N THR A 275 12.89 13.18 -10.22
CA THR A 275 13.39 13.69 -8.92
C THR A 275 14.91 13.75 -8.88
N LEU A 276 15.63 12.76 -9.39
CA LEU A 276 17.09 12.80 -9.50
C LEU A 276 17.56 13.94 -10.42
N PHE A 277 16.88 14.18 -11.54
CA PHE A 277 17.16 15.33 -12.40
C PHE A 277 16.95 16.66 -11.64
N MET A 278 15.85 16.80 -10.91
CA MET A 278 15.58 18.01 -10.11
C MET A 278 16.65 18.22 -9.03
N LEU A 279 17.14 17.16 -8.40
CA LEU A 279 18.24 17.21 -7.44
C LEU A 279 19.57 17.69 -8.04
N THR A 280 19.74 17.64 -9.37
CA THR A 280 20.91 18.26 -10.03
C THR A 280 20.77 19.77 -10.21
N LEU A 281 19.53 20.28 -10.16
CA LEU A 281 19.21 21.70 -10.35
C LEU A 281 19.07 22.45 -9.02
N THR A 282 18.81 21.73 -7.93
CA THR A 282 18.67 22.28 -6.58
C THR A 282 19.82 21.82 -5.68
N ASP A 283 20.31 22.67 -4.79
CA ASP A 283 21.27 22.22 -3.75
C ASP A 283 20.53 21.33 -2.73
N PRO A 284 20.85 20.02 -2.64
CA PRO A 284 20.16 19.10 -1.73
C PRO A 284 20.41 19.41 -0.25
N LEU A 285 21.43 20.21 0.07
CA LEU A 285 21.79 20.62 1.43
C LEU A 285 21.35 22.05 1.74
N SER A 286 20.75 22.78 0.80
CA SER A 286 20.24 24.12 1.11
C SER A 286 19.03 24.03 2.04
N LEU A 287 19.05 24.88 3.07
CA LEU A 287 17.95 25.04 4.04
C LEU A 287 16.71 25.72 3.42
N ASP A 288 16.73 25.96 2.10
CA ASP A 288 15.63 26.47 1.30
C ASP A 288 14.53 25.39 1.11
N ASN A 289 14.77 24.19 1.65
CA ASN A 289 13.86 23.05 1.89
C ASN A 289 13.36 22.28 0.66
N GLU A 290 13.37 22.87 -0.54
CA GLU A 290 12.89 22.18 -1.75
C GLU A 290 13.73 20.96 -2.12
N GLY A 291 15.07 21.09 -2.15
CA GLY A 291 15.98 19.97 -2.47
C GLY A 291 15.90 18.81 -1.47
N PHE A 292 15.84 19.13 -0.17
CA PHE A 292 15.69 18.12 0.89
C PHE A 292 14.36 17.36 0.78
N LEU A 293 13.25 18.04 0.50
CA LEU A 293 11.96 17.39 0.29
C LEU A 293 11.94 16.47 -0.93
N ILE A 294 12.55 16.90 -2.04
CA ILE A 294 12.69 16.08 -3.25
C ILE A 294 13.52 14.83 -2.96
N ALA A 295 14.60 14.95 -2.19
CA ALA A 295 15.44 13.82 -1.80
C ALA A 295 14.69 12.82 -0.90
N LEU A 296 13.93 13.32 0.09
CA LEU A 296 13.08 12.47 0.93
C LEU A 296 12.02 11.74 0.11
N TYR A 297 11.41 12.43 -0.86
CA TYR A 297 10.41 11.85 -1.74
C TYR A 297 11.00 10.76 -2.65
N ALA A 298 12.17 11.00 -3.25
CA ALA A 298 12.88 9.98 -4.04
C ALA A 298 13.22 8.74 -3.18
N GLY A 299 13.67 8.95 -1.94
CA GLY A 299 13.91 7.86 -0.99
C GLY A 299 12.66 7.07 -0.61
N ALA A 300 11.51 7.75 -0.46
CA ALA A 300 10.23 7.11 -0.19
C ALA A 300 9.80 6.21 -1.35
N VAL A 301 9.89 6.70 -2.59
CA VAL A 301 9.53 5.94 -3.81
C VAL A 301 10.48 4.75 -4.04
N ALA A 302 11.78 4.93 -3.77
CA ALA A 302 12.75 3.83 -3.81
C ALA A 302 12.42 2.74 -2.77
N THR A 303 12.03 3.15 -1.56
CA THR A 303 11.59 2.23 -0.50
C THR A 303 10.32 1.47 -0.92
N GLU A 304 9.36 2.15 -1.53
CA GLU A 304 8.14 1.54 -2.06
C GLU A 304 8.46 0.42 -3.06
N ILE A 305 9.25 0.68 -4.10
CA ILE A 305 9.67 -0.36 -5.06
C ILE A 305 10.43 -1.49 -4.36
N PHE A 306 11.37 -1.14 -3.47
CA PHE A 306 12.16 -2.14 -2.76
C PHE A 306 11.29 -3.11 -1.96
N THR A 307 10.22 -2.63 -1.32
CA THR A 307 9.28 -3.51 -0.60
C THR A 307 8.59 -4.50 -1.55
N TYR A 308 8.11 -4.07 -2.71
CA TYR A 308 7.54 -4.97 -3.72
C TYR A 308 8.54 -6.06 -4.13
N CYS A 309 9.77 -5.66 -4.45
CA CYS A 309 10.83 -6.58 -4.86
C CYS A 309 11.18 -7.58 -3.75
N TRP A 310 11.29 -7.12 -2.50
CA TRP A 310 11.63 -8.00 -1.38
C TRP A 310 10.53 -9.04 -1.16
N PHE A 311 9.28 -8.63 -0.92
CA PHE A 311 8.21 -9.58 -0.64
C PHE A 311 7.92 -10.50 -1.83
N GLY A 312 8.10 -10.01 -3.07
CA GLY A 312 8.04 -10.86 -4.27
C GLY A 312 9.16 -11.90 -4.33
N ASN A 313 10.41 -11.51 -4.02
CA ASN A 313 11.55 -12.41 -3.97
C ASN A 313 11.39 -13.50 -2.89
N GLU A 314 10.82 -13.18 -1.73
CA GLU A 314 10.52 -14.17 -0.69
C GLU A 314 9.54 -15.25 -1.18
N VAL A 315 8.55 -14.88 -2.00
CA VAL A 315 7.65 -15.84 -2.64
C VAL A 315 8.42 -16.74 -3.59
N GLU A 316 9.28 -16.16 -4.44
CA GLU A 316 10.07 -16.94 -5.40
C GLU A 316 10.98 -17.95 -4.69
N ILE A 317 11.72 -17.53 -3.66
CA ILE A 317 12.62 -18.40 -2.90
C ILE A 317 11.85 -19.55 -2.25
N LYS A 318 10.70 -19.28 -1.62
CA LYS A 318 9.97 -20.32 -0.88
C LYS A 318 9.17 -21.26 -1.77
N VAL A 319 8.86 -20.85 -3.00
CA VAL A 319 8.22 -21.73 -4.01
C VAL A 319 9.25 -22.69 -4.62
N ARG A 320 10.51 -22.27 -4.79
CA ARG A 320 11.61 -23.16 -5.16
C ARG A 320 11.98 -24.03 -3.96
N ILE A 321 11.26 -25.14 -3.81
CA ILE A 321 11.59 -26.18 -2.83
C ILE A 321 12.89 -26.85 -3.30
N GLU A 322 14.03 -26.32 -2.87
CA GLU A 322 15.34 -27.00 -2.94
C GLU A 322 15.57 -27.89 -1.71
#